data_AF-A0A8H5BE51-F1
#
_entry.id   AF-A0A8H5BE51-F1
#
_cell.length_a   1.000
_cell.length_b   1.000
_cell.length_c   1.000
_cell.angle_alpha   90.00
_cell.angle_beta   90.00
_cell.angle_gamma   90.00
#
_symmetry.space_group_name_H-M   'P 1'
#
loop_
_entity.id
_entity.type
_entity.pdbx_description
1 polymer ?
#
loop_
_entity_poly.entity_id
_entity_poly.type
_entity_poly.pdbx_seq_one_letter_code
_entity_poly.pdbx_strand_id
1 'polypeptide(L)'
;MPVPWEALIPFGLLTAMFGTAGTLLGGIQRAQNLGKPARWGVDNWDEAMMARDKLLTGHKRGQTSDAVAPPEFATNRPVTVTRIR
;
A
#
# COMPACT_ATOMS: atom_id res chain seq x y z
N MET A 1 47.89 -12.51 -0.86
CA MET A 1 46.97 -13.67 -0.74
C MET A 1 45.68 -13.31 -1.49
N PRO A 2 45.24 -14.12 -2.47
CA PRO A 2 43.98 -13.86 -3.17
C PRO A 2 42.80 -13.93 -2.21
N VAL A 3 41.73 -13.19 -2.49
CA VAL A 3 40.51 -13.16 -1.66
C VAL A 3 39.86 -14.55 -1.67
N PRO A 4 39.46 -15.10 -0.51
CA PRO A 4 38.73 -16.37 -0.44
C PRO A 4 37.29 -16.18 -0.94
N TRP A 5 37.08 -16.33 -2.25
CA TRP A 5 35.81 -16.08 -2.93
C TRP A 5 34.71 -17.07 -2.50
N GLU A 6 35.08 -18.28 -2.09
CA GLU A 6 34.17 -19.29 -1.54
C GLU A 6 33.47 -18.78 -0.28
N ALA A 7 34.16 -17.98 0.53
CA ALA A 7 33.57 -17.35 1.71
C ALA A 7 32.57 -16.24 1.36
N LEU A 8 32.56 -15.73 0.12
CA LEU A 8 31.62 -14.71 -0.35
C LEU A 8 30.33 -15.30 -0.93
N ILE A 9 30.31 -16.59 -1.29
CA ILE A 9 29.12 -17.26 -1.85
C ILE A 9 27.91 -17.12 -0.92
N PRO A 10 28.00 -17.39 0.40
CA PRO A 10 26.85 -17.25 1.30
C PRO A 10 26.34 -15.80 1.37
N PHE A 11 27.25 -14.82 1.37
CA PHE A 11 26.87 -13.40 1.41
C PHE A 11 26.24 -12.93 0.09
N GLY A 12 26.73 -13.44 -1.05
CA GLY A 12 26.14 -13.18 -2.36
C GLY A 12 24.73 -13.75 -2.47
N LEU A 13 24.54 -15.00 -2.04
CA LEU A 13 23.22 -15.65 -2.00
C LEU A 13 22.26 -14.87 -1.10
N LEU A 14 22.71 -14.50 0.11
CA LEU A 14 21.90 -13.73 1.06
C LEU A 14 21.48 -12.38 0.47
N THR A 15 22.41 -11.65 -0.13
CA THR A 15 22.14 -10.36 -0.77
C THR A 15 21.16 -10.50 -1.93
N ALA A 16 21.33 -11.54 -2.77
CA ALA A 16 20.42 -11.81 -3.88
C ALA A 16 19.01 -12.16 -3.38
N MET A 17 18.90 -13.01 -2.36
CA MET A 17 17.62 -13.41 -1.78
C MET A 17 16.89 -12.21 -1.14
N PHE A 18 17.56 -11.40 -0.32
CA PHE A 18 16.94 -10.22 0.27
C PHE A 18 16.63 -9.13 -0.76
N GLY A 19 17.51 -8.92 -1.74
CA GLY A 19 17.28 -7.97 -2.83
C GLY A 19 16.09 -8.36 -3.70
N THR A 20 16.00 -9.63 -4.09
CA THR A 20 14.85 -10.15 -4.85
C THR A 20 13.56 -10.08 -4.04
N ALA A 21 13.56 -10.52 -2.78
CA ALA A 21 12.37 -10.44 -1.93
C ALA A 21 11.88 -8.99 -1.74
N GLY A 22 12.79 -8.05 -1.46
CA GLY A 22 12.44 -6.64 -1.26
C GLY A 22 11.88 -5.98 -2.52
N THR A 23 12.47 -6.24 -3.68
CA THR A 23 12.00 -5.70 -4.96
C THR A 23 10.64 -6.28 -5.37
N LEU A 24 10.44 -7.59 -5.20
CA LEU A 24 9.17 -8.27 -5.46
C LEU A 24 8.05 -7.73 -4.56
N LEU A 25 8.28 -7.65 -3.25
CA LEU A 25 7.29 -7.12 -2.31
C LEU A 25 6.95 -5.65 -2.61
N GLY A 26 7.96 -4.82 -2.89
CA GLY A 26 7.74 -3.43 -3.29
C GLY A 26 6.97 -3.28 -4.60
N GLY A 27 7.22 -4.16 -5.56
CA GLY A 27 6.50 -4.24 -6.84
C GLY A 27 5.04 -4.64 -6.66
N ILE A 28 4.77 -5.71 -5.89
CA ILE A 28 3.41 -6.16 -5.58
C ILE A 28 2.62 -5.06 -4.86
N GLN A 29 3.25 -4.43 -3.85
CA GLN A 29 2.60 -3.36 -3.10
C GLN A 29 2.25 -2.17 -4.01
N ARG A 30 3.13 -1.80 -4.96
CA ARG A 30 2.82 -0.77 -5.96
C ARG A 30 1.69 -1.19 -6.88
N ALA A 31 1.70 -2.42 -7.37
CA ALA A 31 0.64 -2.94 -8.24
C ALA A 31 -0.75 -2.87 -7.56
N GLN A 32 -0.84 -3.26 -6.29
CA GLN A 32 -2.09 -3.18 -5.51
C GLN A 32 -2.55 -1.73 -5.27
N ASN A 33 -1.62 -0.78 -5.23
CA ASN A 33 -1.90 0.64 -4.99
C ASN A 33 -2.05 1.47 -6.28
N LEU A 34 -2.42 0.84 -7.41
CA LEU A 34 -2.53 1.51 -8.72
C LEU A 34 -1.21 2.19 -9.16
N GLY A 35 -0.08 1.55 -8.88
CA GLY A 35 1.26 2.08 -9.18
C GLY A 35 1.78 3.09 -8.15
N LYS A 36 0.96 3.54 -7.20
CA LYS A 36 1.35 4.52 -6.17
C LYS A 36 2.17 3.84 -5.07
N PRO A 37 3.10 4.55 -4.41
CA PRO A 37 3.82 4.03 -3.26
C PRO A 37 2.87 3.78 -2.08
N ALA A 38 3.27 2.89 -1.16
CA ALA A 38 2.57 2.72 0.11
C ALA A 38 2.66 4.01 0.95
N ARG A 39 1.62 4.30 1.74
CA ARG A 39 1.65 5.37 2.73
C ARG A 39 2.13 4.83 4.07
N TRP A 40 2.94 5.61 4.76
CA TRP A 40 3.46 5.31 6.10
C TRP A 40 3.13 6.49 7.02
N GLY A 41 3.03 6.25 8.33
CA GLY A 41 2.70 7.30 9.30
C GLY A 41 1.29 7.86 9.15
N VAL A 42 0.34 7.01 8.74
CA VAL A 42 -1.07 7.39 8.55
C VAL A 42 -1.69 7.69 9.91
N ASP A 43 -2.29 8.86 10.05
CA ASP A 43 -3.05 9.24 11.25
C ASP A 43 -4.56 8.99 11.10
N ASN A 44 -5.34 9.28 12.14
CA ASN A 44 -6.79 9.08 12.13
C ASN A 44 -7.50 9.92 11.05
N TRP A 45 -6.96 11.10 10.73
CA TRP A 45 -7.51 11.97 9.70
C TRP A 45 -7.28 11.37 8.31
N ASP A 46 -6.06 10.90 8.04
CA ASP A 46 -5.70 10.23 6.82
C ASP A 46 -6.50 8.94 6.61
N GLU A 47 -6.76 8.18 7.68
CA GLU A 47 -7.64 7.01 7.61
C GLU A 47 -9.06 7.39 7.21
N ALA A 48 -9.63 8.44 7.82
CA ALA A 48 -10.94 8.96 7.46
C ALA A 48 -11.00 9.46 6.01
N MET A 49 -9.95 10.15 5.55
CA MET A 49 -9.87 10.67 4.19
C MET A 49 -9.69 9.57 3.15
N MET A 50 -8.89 8.53 3.45
CA MET A 50 -8.77 7.35 2.59
C MET A 50 -10.08 6.56 2.50
N ALA A 51 -10.83 6.47 3.61
CA ALA A 51 -12.16 5.86 3.60
C ALA A 51 -13.10 6.66 2.70
N ARG A 52 -13.12 8.00 2.81
CA ARG A 52 -13.87 8.89 1.91
C ARG A 52 -13.49 8.66 0.44
N ASP A 53 -12.20 8.66 0.12
CA ASP A 53 -11.73 8.50 -1.27
C ASP A 53 -12.11 7.14 -1.85
N LYS A 54 -12.11 6.08 -1.02
CA LYS A 54 -12.61 4.77 -1.42
C LYS A 54 -14.10 4.79 -1.75
N LEU A 55 -14.92 5.57 -1.02
CA LEU A 55 -16.35 5.72 -1.31
C LEU A 55 -16.58 6.49 -2.62
N LEU A 56 -15.71 7.44 -2.96
CA LEU A 56 -15.82 8.23 -4.19
C LEU A 56 -15.34 7.49 -5.43
N THR A 57 -14.30 6.65 -5.30
CA THR A 57 -13.59 6.05 -6.44
C THR A 57 -13.76 4.54 -6.54
N GLY A 58 -14.32 3.89 -5.52
CA GLY A 58 -14.43 2.43 -5.42
C GLY A 58 -13.14 1.70 -5.06
N HIS A 59 -11.97 2.35 -5.14
CA HIS A 59 -10.67 1.74 -4.85
C HIS A 59 -9.97 2.36 -3.63
N LYS A 60 -9.25 1.55 -2.86
CA LYS A 60 -8.53 2.00 -1.65
C LYS A 60 -7.52 3.14 -1.92
N ARG A 61 -7.01 3.24 -3.14
CA ARG A 61 -6.01 4.24 -3.57
C ARG A 61 -6.45 5.08 -4.78
N GLY A 62 -7.73 4.99 -5.15
CA GLY A 62 -8.28 5.81 -6.21
C GLY A 62 -8.24 7.28 -5.81
N GLN A 63 -8.02 8.15 -6.79
CA GLN A 63 -8.13 9.60 -6.63
C GLN A 63 -8.97 10.10 -7.80
N THR A 64 -9.90 11.01 -7.51
CA THR A 64 -10.68 11.73 -8.52
C THR A 64 -10.54 13.23 -8.27
N SER A 65 -10.56 13.99 -9.36
CA SER A 65 -10.58 15.45 -9.37
C SER A 65 -11.92 16.01 -9.88
N ASP A 66 -12.94 15.17 -10.01
CA ASP A 66 -14.23 15.58 -10.55
C ASP A 66 -14.92 16.56 -9.61
N ALA A 67 -15.48 17.63 -10.19
CA ALA A 67 -16.17 18.67 -9.42
C ALA A 67 -17.50 18.19 -8.80
N VAL A 68 -18.15 17.21 -9.44
CA VAL A 68 -19.43 16.64 -9.00
C VAL A 68 -19.20 15.20 -8.58
N ALA A 69 -19.58 14.86 -7.35
CA ALA A 69 -19.46 13.51 -6.82
C ALA A 69 -20.48 12.56 -7.49
N PRO A 70 -20.16 11.25 -7.57
CA PRO A 70 -21.11 10.27 -8.08
C PRO A 70 -22.36 10.20 -7.18
N PRO A 71 -23.56 9.94 -7.74
CA PRO A 71 -24.81 9.96 -6.98
C PRO A 71 -24.84 8.95 -5.84
N GLU A 72 -24.16 7.81 -6.01
CA GLU A 72 -24.05 6.75 -4.99
C GLU A 72 -23.35 7.22 -3.70
N PHE A 73 -22.49 8.25 -3.80
CA PHE A 73 -21.77 8.78 -2.65
C PHE A 73 -22.70 9.36 -1.58
N ALA A 74 -23.88 9.85 -1.97
CA ALA A 74 -24.88 10.38 -1.05
C ALA A 74 -25.45 9.31 -0.11
N THR A 75 -25.45 8.04 -0.53
CA THR A 75 -26.12 6.94 0.18
C THR A 75 -25.13 5.92 0.77
N ASN A 76 -23.92 5.81 0.21
CA ASN A 76 -22.91 4.81 0.58
C ASN A 76 -22.11 5.16 1.86
N ARG A 77 -22.69 5.86 2.84
CA ARG A 77 -21.95 6.23 4.05
C ARG A 77 -22.03 5.10 5.09
N PRO A 78 -20.93 4.42 5.45
CA PRO A 78 -20.96 3.38 6.47
C PRO A 78 -21.11 3.99 7.87
N VAL A 79 -21.89 3.32 8.72
CA VAL A 79 -22.00 3.62 10.15
C VAL A 79 -21.35 2.49 10.92
N THR A 80 -20.30 2.80 11.68
CA THR A 80 -19.61 1.83 12.51
C THR A 80 -20.41 1.60 13.79
N VAL A 81 -20.97 0.40 13.96
CA VAL A 81 -21.66 0.00 15.19
C VAL A 81 -20.69 -0.77 16.08
N THR A 82 -20.37 -0.22 17.24
CA THR A 82 -19.52 -0.87 18.24
C THR A 82 -20.37 -1.62 19.26
N ARG A 83 -20.03 -2.88 19.52
CA ARG A 83 -20.71 -3.70 20.55
C ARG A 83 -20.21 -3.29 21.93
N ILE A 84 -21.14 -2.93 22.82
CA ILE A 84 -20.84 -2.68 24.25
C ILE A 84 -20.60 -4.03 24.92
N ARG A 85 -19.45 -4.19 25.58
CA ARG A 85 -19.06 -5.40 26.33
C ARG A 85 -19.23 -5.16 27.82
#